data_AF-A0A6C2U6V8-F1
#
_entry.id   AF-A0A6C2U6V8-F1
#
_cell.length_a   1.000
_cell.length_b   1.000
_cell.length_c   1.000
_cell.angle_alpha   90.00
_cell.angle_beta   90.00
_cell.angle_gamma   90.00
#
_symmetry.space_group_name_H-M   'P 1'
#
loop_
_entity.id
_entity.type
_entity.pdbx_description
1 polymer ?
#
loop_
_entity_poly.entity_id
_entity_poly.type
_entity_poly.pdbx_seq_one_letter_code
_entity_poly.pdbx_strand_id
1 'polypeptide(L)'
;MNRRFFVGSSMLAATAAMAQRAVVEREGSGKIAINLGGYRSGSDAASRTFLSVLKADLNRSGYFSVSSSGGAVNVTGQVSAGSRIKADVAVYNASTRQRMLGKSYPAELSQVRAMAHKVADDIVYAVTGKRGMASGKIAVVGTRTGRKELHIFDMDGQGMRQVTNDRSIVVDARWTPDGKNLVYTSYKRGYPNVFMTGESKPLAAYGGMNASGAVSPDGKSMAVILSKDGNPELYVKSLRFGGGVTKLTKTRRGNEASPCWSPDGNHIAFVSDSSGRPQIYIVSKDGGTPQRLTSSGTENVAPDWGKNNYITFCTRSGGRYRVAIIDPKTRSTRVLETDWADYEDPCWAPDGRHIVCSRTSGYRSSIYLLDTLKDSPVALISGSGDWYSPACSP
;
A
#
# COMPACT_ATOMS: atom_id res chain seq x y z
N MET A 1 -51.57 -49.22 32.39
CA MET A 1 -51.61 -48.94 30.94
C MET A 1 -50.86 -47.66 30.65
N ASN A 2 -49.83 -47.77 29.80
CA ASN A 2 -49.27 -46.75 28.89
C ASN A 2 -48.60 -45.48 29.44
N ARG A 3 -47.51 -44.98 28.86
CA ARG A 3 -46.44 -45.54 28.01
C ARG A 3 -45.37 -44.43 27.96
N ARG A 4 -44.09 -44.83 28.00
CA ARG A 4 -42.93 -43.95 27.77
C ARG A 4 -43.02 -43.30 26.38
N PHE A 5 -42.69 -42.01 26.27
CA PHE A 5 -42.18 -41.42 25.03
C PHE A 5 -40.90 -40.63 25.35
N PHE A 6 -39.80 -41.23 24.92
CA PHE A 6 -38.53 -40.56 24.68
C PHE A 6 -38.69 -39.70 23.42
N VAL A 7 -38.39 -38.41 23.50
CA VAL A 7 -38.04 -37.61 22.32
C VAL A 7 -36.61 -37.16 22.53
N GLY A 8 -35.70 -37.84 21.83
CA GLY A 8 -34.31 -37.44 21.73
C GLY A 8 -34.20 -36.21 20.84
N SER A 9 -33.87 -35.07 21.44
CA SER A 9 -33.41 -33.89 20.71
C SER A 9 -31.92 -34.08 20.41
N SER A 10 -31.62 -34.55 19.21
CA SER A 10 -30.28 -34.55 18.64
C SER A 10 -29.84 -33.10 18.38
N MET A 11 -29.17 -32.48 19.34
CA MET A 11 -28.41 -31.26 19.08
C MET A 11 -27.17 -31.64 18.25
N LEU A 12 -27.21 -31.39 16.94
CA LEU A 12 -26.00 -31.25 16.16
C LEU A 12 -25.24 -30.03 16.68
N ALA A 13 -24.25 -30.27 17.54
CA ALA A 13 -23.22 -29.28 17.83
C ALA A 13 -22.32 -29.15 16.60
N ALA A 14 -22.66 -28.23 15.69
CA ALA A 14 -21.73 -27.78 14.67
C ALA A 14 -20.69 -26.88 15.36
N THR A 15 -19.57 -27.46 15.79
CA THR A 15 -18.39 -26.70 16.19
C THR A 15 -17.78 -26.06 14.95
N ALA A 16 -18.22 -24.85 14.63
CA ALA A 16 -17.47 -23.96 13.76
C ALA A 16 -16.18 -23.58 14.49
N ALA A 17 -15.12 -24.35 14.29
CA ALA A 17 -13.77 -23.94 14.62
C ALA A 17 -13.43 -22.74 13.74
N MET A 18 -13.75 -21.53 14.23
CA MET A 18 -13.10 -20.32 13.75
C MET A 18 -11.62 -20.49 14.06
N ALA A 19 -10.85 -20.89 13.03
CA ALA A 19 -9.42 -20.68 13.03
C ALA A 19 -9.21 -19.18 13.12
N GLN A 20 -9.07 -18.69 14.36
CA GLN A 20 -8.48 -17.42 14.67
C GLN A 20 -7.09 -17.49 14.05
N ARG A 21 -6.96 -17.01 12.81
CA ARG A 21 -5.66 -16.78 12.18
C ARG A 21 -5.01 -15.74 13.07
N ALA A 22 -4.26 -16.20 14.07
CA ALA A 22 -3.44 -15.37 14.92
C ALA A 22 -2.75 -14.37 13.99
N VAL A 23 -2.95 -13.08 14.25
CA VAL A 23 -2.09 -12.06 13.67
C VAL A 23 -0.75 -12.36 14.29
N VAL A 24 0.08 -13.06 13.53
CA VAL A 24 1.35 -13.54 14.03
C VAL A 24 2.27 -12.32 14.08
N GLU A 25 2.27 -11.65 15.24
CA GLU A 25 3.21 -10.60 15.59
C GLU A 25 4.60 -11.22 15.68
N ARG A 26 5.51 -10.88 14.76
CA ARG A 26 6.89 -11.41 14.74
C ARG A 26 7.86 -10.27 14.53
N GLU A 27 8.17 -9.58 15.61
CA GLU A 27 9.37 -8.76 15.74
C GLU A 27 10.56 -9.67 16.05
N GLY A 28 11.76 -9.32 15.57
CA GLY A 28 13.01 -9.98 15.99
C GLY A 28 13.01 -11.52 15.91
N SER A 29 13.20 -12.18 17.06
CA SER A 29 13.31 -13.66 17.21
C SER A 29 12.06 -14.44 16.81
N GLY A 30 10.93 -13.76 16.55
CA GLY A 30 9.72 -14.38 16.03
C GLY A 30 9.83 -14.81 14.56
N LYS A 31 10.74 -14.25 13.77
CA LYS A 31 10.85 -14.49 12.32
C LYS A 31 11.10 -15.97 11.99
N ILE A 32 10.51 -16.45 10.89
CA ILE A 32 10.70 -17.83 10.41
C ILE A 32 12.10 -17.95 9.82
N ALA A 33 12.94 -18.82 10.38
CA ALA A 33 14.22 -19.16 9.77
C ALA A 33 13.98 -19.89 8.44
N ILE A 34 14.40 -19.27 7.33
CA ILE A 34 14.27 -19.81 5.97
C ILE A 34 15.65 -20.09 5.38
N ASN A 35 15.90 -21.35 5.05
CA ASN A 35 17.17 -21.82 4.54
C ASN A 35 17.18 -21.83 3.00
N LEU A 36 18.06 -21.04 2.40
CA LEU A 36 18.32 -21.03 0.95
C LEU A 36 19.59 -21.80 0.53
N GLY A 37 20.28 -22.48 1.46
CA GLY A 37 21.51 -23.22 1.16
C GLY A 37 21.35 -24.35 0.15
N GLY A 38 20.14 -24.91 0.03
CA GLY A 38 19.81 -25.94 -0.97
C GLY A 38 19.41 -25.40 -2.34
N TYR A 39 19.38 -24.08 -2.52
CA TYR A 39 18.98 -23.45 -3.78
C TYR A 39 20.21 -23.16 -4.66
N ARG A 40 20.28 -23.79 -5.83
CA ARG A 40 21.45 -23.69 -6.73
C ARG A 40 21.33 -22.48 -7.65
N SER A 41 22.41 -21.70 -7.78
CA SER A 41 22.48 -20.58 -8.72
C SER A 41 23.47 -20.88 -9.82
N GLY A 42 23.11 -20.58 -11.07
CA GLY A 42 24.06 -20.48 -12.17
C GLY A 42 25.16 -19.44 -11.88
N SER A 43 26.31 -19.60 -12.57
CA SER A 43 27.45 -18.69 -12.49
C SER A 43 27.29 -17.44 -13.36
N ASP A 44 26.14 -17.27 -14.03
CA ASP A 44 25.84 -16.08 -14.81
C ASP A 44 25.34 -14.90 -13.92
N ALA A 45 25.39 -13.69 -14.46
CA ALA A 45 24.99 -12.49 -13.72
C ALA A 45 23.50 -12.47 -13.39
N ALA A 46 22.64 -12.96 -14.27
CA ALA A 46 21.20 -12.95 -14.09
C ALA A 46 20.76 -13.88 -12.94
N SER A 47 21.34 -15.06 -12.84
CA SER A 47 21.15 -16.01 -11.73
C SER A 47 21.60 -15.42 -10.38
N ARG A 48 22.76 -14.73 -10.35
CA ARG A 48 23.22 -14.02 -9.14
C ARG A 48 22.29 -12.89 -8.74
N THR A 49 21.83 -12.09 -9.70
CA THR A 49 20.86 -11.01 -9.44
C THR A 49 19.55 -11.57 -8.89
N PHE A 50 19.01 -12.64 -9.50
CA PHE A 50 17.81 -13.30 -9.00
C PHE A 50 17.97 -13.72 -7.54
N LEU A 51 19.04 -14.45 -7.21
CA LEU A 51 19.22 -14.97 -5.86
C LEU A 51 19.46 -13.85 -4.84
N SER A 52 20.18 -12.80 -5.22
CA SER A 52 20.39 -11.62 -4.37
C SER A 52 19.09 -10.89 -4.05
N VAL A 53 18.26 -10.63 -5.07
CA VAL A 53 16.97 -9.95 -4.91
C VAL A 53 16.00 -10.82 -4.10
N LEU A 54 15.91 -12.12 -4.39
CA LEU A 54 15.07 -13.04 -3.64
C LEU A 54 15.41 -13.04 -2.15
N LYS A 55 16.71 -13.11 -1.80
CA LYS A 55 17.16 -13.05 -0.40
C LYS A 55 16.79 -11.72 0.26
N ALA A 56 16.99 -10.61 -0.44
CA ALA A 56 16.67 -9.28 0.08
C ALA A 56 15.17 -9.12 0.33
N ASP A 57 14.33 -9.59 -0.59
CA ASP A 57 12.87 -9.49 -0.48
C ASP A 57 12.29 -10.35 0.64
N LEU A 58 12.80 -11.58 0.81
CA LEU A 58 12.38 -12.45 1.91
C LEU A 58 12.72 -11.83 3.28
N ASN A 59 13.89 -11.19 3.41
CA ASN A 59 14.23 -10.46 4.63
C ASN A 59 13.35 -9.21 4.81
N ARG A 60 13.15 -8.43 3.74
CA ARG A 60 12.34 -7.19 3.77
C ARG A 60 10.86 -7.47 4.02
N SER A 61 10.37 -8.67 3.74
CA SER A 61 8.98 -9.04 4.04
C SER A 61 8.67 -9.04 5.54
N GLY A 62 9.69 -8.97 6.41
CA GLY A 62 9.55 -8.99 7.86
C GLY A 62 9.06 -10.33 8.43
N TYR A 63 8.88 -11.37 7.59
CA TYR A 63 8.43 -12.70 8.01
C TYR A 63 9.57 -13.68 8.23
N PHE A 64 10.70 -13.43 7.57
CA PHE A 64 11.79 -14.39 7.51
C PHE A 64 13.10 -13.83 8.06
N SER A 65 13.90 -14.74 8.60
CA SER A 65 15.34 -14.57 8.75
C SER A 65 16.01 -15.56 7.80
N VAL A 66 16.66 -15.04 6.76
CA VAL A 66 17.29 -15.87 5.73
C VAL A 66 18.63 -16.43 6.22
N SER A 67 18.79 -17.75 6.12
CA SER A 67 20.03 -18.47 6.44
C SER A 67 20.55 -19.28 5.24
N SER A 68 21.85 -19.63 5.26
CA SER A 68 22.46 -20.57 4.32
C SER A 68 22.52 -22.01 4.84
N SER A 69 22.10 -22.24 6.08
CA SER A 69 22.10 -23.56 6.72
C SER A 69 21.11 -23.58 7.87
N GLY A 70 20.28 -24.62 7.93
CA GLY A 70 19.31 -24.82 9.01
C GLY A 70 18.15 -23.82 8.99
N GLY A 71 16.94 -24.28 9.26
CA GLY A 71 15.76 -23.42 9.29
C GLY A 71 14.48 -24.23 9.44
N ALA A 72 13.39 -23.56 9.81
CA ALA A 72 12.06 -24.17 9.87
C ALA A 72 11.49 -24.43 8.47
N VAL A 73 11.98 -23.69 7.47
CA VAL A 73 11.59 -23.80 6.07
C VAL A 73 12.84 -23.96 5.21
N ASN A 74 12.81 -24.91 4.27
CA ASN A 74 13.89 -25.12 3.29
C ASN A 74 13.40 -24.72 1.90
N VAL A 75 14.19 -23.91 1.20
CA VAL A 75 13.99 -23.56 -0.21
C VAL A 75 15.03 -24.31 -1.03
N THR A 76 14.55 -25.10 -2.00
CA THR A 76 15.39 -25.89 -2.90
C THR A 76 15.01 -25.65 -4.35
N GLY A 77 15.88 -26.06 -5.26
CA GLY A 77 15.70 -25.87 -6.69
C GLY A 77 16.92 -25.24 -7.32
N GLN A 78 16.72 -24.60 -8.46
CA GLN A 78 17.80 -23.99 -9.21
C GLN A 78 17.34 -22.80 -10.04
N VAL A 79 18.23 -21.85 -10.26
CA VAL A 79 18.09 -20.80 -11.26
C VAL A 79 19.26 -20.88 -12.24
N SER A 80 18.95 -20.73 -13.52
CA SER A 80 19.96 -20.69 -14.60
C SER A 80 19.49 -19.79 -15.73
N ALA A 81 20.43 -19.15 -16.42
CA ALA A 81 20.16 -18.34 -17.59
C ALA A 81 20.79 -18.92 -18.87
N GLY A 82 20.01 -18.93 -19.94
CA GLY A 82 20.46 -19.09 -21.33
C GLY A 82 19.96 -17.90 -22.15
N SER A 83 19.21 -18.15 -23.23
CA SER A 83 18.46 -17.09 -23.94
C SER A 83 17.36 -16.45 -23.08
N ARG A 84 16.84 -17.21 -22.12
CA ARG A 84 15.88 -16.80 -21.10
C ARG A 84 16.40 -17.23 -19.73
N ILE A 85 15.88 -16.64 -18.66
CA ILE A 85 16.13 -17.14 -17.30
C ILE A 85 14.98 -18.05 -16.86
N LYS A 86 15.30 -19.12 -16.14
CA LYS A 86 14.32 -19.98 -15.50
C LYS A 86 14.72 -20.26 -14.05
N ALA A 87 13.80 -20.02 -13.13
CA ALA A 87 13.91 -20.41 -11.73
C ALA A 87 12.93 -21.54 -11.42
N ASP A 88 13.44 -22.70 -11.00
CA ASP A 88 12.65 -23.79 -10.44
C ASP A 88 12.74 -23.68 -8.91
N VAL A 89 11.59 -23.57 -8.24
CA VAL A 89 11.52 -23.30 -6.79
C VAL A 89 10.60 -24.31 -6.12
N ALA A 90 11.10 -24.94 -5.06
CA ALA A 90 10.31 -25.73 -4.15
C ALA A 90 10.56 -25.29 -2.70
N VAL A 91 9.50 -25.26 -1.90
CA VAL A 91 9.55 -24.85 -0.48
C VAL A 91 8.99 -25.98 0.36
N TYR A 92 9.71 -26.35 1.41
CA TYR A 92 9.35 -27.45 2.31
C TYR A 92 9.37 -27.00 3.76
N ASN A 93 8.43 -27.49 4.54
CA ASN A 93 8.57 -27.49 5.99
C ASN A 93 9.70 -28.47 6.38
N ALA A 94 10.65 -28.00 7.19
CA ALA A 94 11.85 -28.78 7.50
C ALA A 94 11.59 -30.01 8.37
N SER A 95 10.62 -29.95 9.29
CA SER A 95 10.33 -31.06 10.21
C SER A 95 9.39 -32.08 9.59
N THR A 96 8.32 -31.62 8.93
CA THR A 96 7.30 -32.52 8.36
C THR A 96 7.63 -32.99 6.95
N ARG A 97 8.62 -32.37 6.28
CA ARG A 97 8.94 -32.55 4.85
C ARG A 97 7.77 -32.25 3.91
N GLN A 98 6.71 -31.60 4.41
CA GLN A 98 5.57 -31.21 3.59
C GLN A 98 6.01 -30.16 2.57
N ARG A 99 5.67 -30.38 1.30
CA ARG A 99 5.88 -29.40 0.22
C ARG A 99 4.80 -28.32 0.29
N MET A 100 5.21 -27.07 0.50
CA MET A 100 4.34 -25.89 0.57
C MET A 100 4.25 -25.15 -0.76
N LEU A 101 5.31 -25.19 -1.58
CA LEU A 101 5.36 -24.59 -2.91
C LEU A 101 6.19 -25.48 -3.85
N GLY A 102 5.83 -25.44 -5.14
CA GLY A 102 6.53 -26.14 -6.20
C GLY A 102 6.18 -25.57 -7.56
N LYS A 103 7.04 -24.73 -8.14
CA LYS A 103 6.71 -23.99 -9.36
C LYS A 103 7.96 -23.60 -10.16
N SER A 104 7.78 -23.49 -11.46
CA SER A 104 8.78 -22.98 -12.41
C SER A 104 8.40 -21.58 -12.88
N TYR A 105 9.40 -20.70 -12.97
CA TYR A 105 9.25 -19.30 -13.34
C TYR A 105 10.15 -19.01 -14.53
N PRO A 106 9.63 -19.02 -15.77
CA PRO A 106 10.36 -18.55 -16.94
C PRO A 106 10.22 -17.03 -17.09
N ALA A 107 11.30 -16.34 -17.45
CA ALA A 107 11.28 -14.90 -17.72
C ALA A 107 12.33 -14.49 -18.76
N GLU A 108 12.15 -13.31 -19.34
CA GLU A 108 13.21 -12.65 -20.11
C GLU A 108 14.35 -12.20 -19.19
N LEU A 109 15.57 -12.09 -19.72
CA LEU A 109 16.73 -11.60 -18.95
C LEU A 109 16.52 -10.17 -18.41
N SER A 110 15.70 -9.36 -19.07
CA SER A 110 15.32 -8.01 -18.61
C SER A 110 14.36 -8.02 -17.41
N GLN A 111 13.73 -9.16 -17.12
CA GLN A 111 12.69 -9.32 -16.09
C GLN A 111 13.17 -10.10 -14.86
N VAL A 112 14.48 -10.34 -14.73
CA VAL A 112 15.08 -11.13 -13.63
C VAL A 112 14.66 -10.63 -12.25
N ARG A 113 14.65 -9.31 -12.04
CA ARG A 113 14.24 -8.69 -10.78
C ARG A 113 12.75 -8.92 -10.49
N ALA A 114 11.90 -8.63 -11.47
CA ALA A 114 10.45 -8.88 -11.36
C ALA A 114 10.14 -10.36 -11.09
N MET A 115 10.91 -11.28 -11.69
CA MET A 115 10.81 -12.71 -11.42
C MET A 115 11.18 -13.03 -9.96
N ALA A 116 12.27 -12.47 -9.43
CA ALA A 116 12.68 -12.67 -8.04
C ALA A 116 11.63 -12.14 -7.05
N HIS A 117 11.10 -10.94 -7.28
CA HIS A 117 10.00 -10.36 -6.50
C HIS A 117 8.77 -11.28 -6.48
N LYS A 118 8.37 -11.79 -7.65
CA LYS A 118 7.23 -12.70 -7.78
C LYS A 118 7.44 -14.02 -7.03
N VAL A 119 8.66 -14.55 -7.06
CA VAL A 119 9.03 -15.75 -6.32
C VAL A 119 8.97 -15.47 -4.81
N ALA A 120 9.51 -14.34 -4.35
CA ALA A 120 9.46 -13.95 -2.94
C ALA A 120 8.02 -13.87 -2.43
N ASP A 121 7.11 -13.24 -3.19
CA ASP A 121 5.70 -13.16 -2.84
C ASP A 121 5.01 -14.52 -2.78
N ASP A 122 5.31 -15.43 -3.72
CA ASP A 122 4.77 -16.79 -3.72
C ASP A 122 5.30 -17.60 -2.51
N ILE A 123 6.57 -17.42 -2.11
CA ILE A 123 7.14 -18.05 -0.91
C ILE A 123 6.49 -17.49 0.36
N VAL A 124 6.36 -16.16 0.49
CA VAL A 124 5.68 -15.51 1.62
C VAL A 124 4.28 -16.09 1.77
N TYR A 125 3.51 -16.16 0.68
CA TYR A 125 2.15 -16.68 0.70
C TYR A 125 2.09 -18.16 1.05
N ALA A 126 2.93 -18.99 0.43
CA ALA A 126 2.96 -20.43 0.68
C ALA A 126 3.27 -20.77 2.14
N VAL A 127 4.16 -20.00 2.78
CA VAL A 127 4.57 -20.26 4.17
C VAL A 127 3.62 -19.64 5.19
N THR A 128 3.11 -18.43 4.93
CA THR A 128 2.42 -17.63 5.95
C THR A 128 0.91 -17.49 5.70
N GLY A 129 0.43 -17.75 4.48
CA GLY A 129 -0.92 -17.44 4.03
C GLY A 129 -1.23 -15.95 3.91
N LYS A 130 -0.21 -15.08 4.06
CA LYS A 130 -0.30 -13.62 3.89
C LYS A 130 0.29 -13.22 2.54
N ARG A 131 -0.19 -12.11 1.97
CA ARG A 131 0.36 -11.59 0.70
C ARG A 131 1.74 -11.00 0.95
N GLY A 132 2.66 -11.20 0.01
CA GLY A 132 3.92 -10.46 -0.02
C GLY A 132 3.75 -9.09 -0.70
N MET A 133 4.78 -8.26 -0.57
CA MET A 133 4.82 -6.91 -1.16
C MET A 133 5.89 -6.73 -2.25
N ALA A 134 6.76 -7.72 -2.48
CA ALA A 134 7.97 -7.54 -3.26
C ALA A 134 7.70 -7.10 -4.70
N SER A 135 6.64 -7.62 -5.32
CA SER A 135 6.27 -7.26 -6.70
C SER A 135 5.61 -5.88 -6.82
N GLY A 136 5.33 -5.22 -5.69
CA GLY A 136 4.73 -3.90 -5.67
C GLY A 136 5.66 -2.82 -6.26
N LYS A 137 5.07 -1.66 -6.52
CA LYS A 137 5.77 -0.46 -6.96
C LYS A 137 5.37 0.74 -6.11
N ILE A 138 6.24 1.73 -6.06
CA ILE A 138 6.00 2.98 -5.34
C ILE A 138 6.08 4.12 -6.35
N ALA A 139 5.04 4.93 -6.41
CA ALA A 139 5.05 6.21 -7.09
C ALA A 139 5.38 7.31 -6.09
N VAL A 140 6.17 8.31 -6.48
CA VAL A 140 6.59 9.44 -5.63
C VAL A 140 6.65 10.73 -6.43
N VAL A 141 6.54 11.85 -5.73
CA VAL A 141 6.85 13.17 -6.28
C VAL A 141 8.32 13.48 -5.99
N GLY A 142 9.10 13.77 -7.03
CA GLY A 142 10.51 14.14 -6.92
C GLY A 142 10.81 15.52 -7.50
N THR A 143 11.79 16.21 -6.94
CA THR A 143 12.23 17.56 -7.38
C THR A 143 13.50 17.55 -8.24
N ARG A 144 14.06 16.37 -8.54
CA ARG A 144 15.36 16.20 -9.19
C ARG A 144 15.47 16.86 -10.57
N THR A 145 14.35 17.07 -11.26
CA THR A 145 14.28 17.72 -12.58
C THR A 145 14.20 19.25 -12.50
N GLY A 146 14.25 19.83 -11.29
CA GLY A 146 13.99 21.25 -11.03
C GLY A 146 12.49 21.59 -10.93
N ARG A 147 11.61 20.61 -11.18
CA ARG A 147 10.14 20.70 -11.02
C ARG A 147 9.63 19.47 -10.27
N LYS A 148 8.41 19.53 -9.73
CA LYS A 148 7.77 18.39 -9.06
C LYS A 148 7.20 17.44 -10.11
N GLU A 149 7.81 16.27 -10.27
CA GLU A 149 7.42 15.26 -11.26
C GLU A 149 7.25 13.88 -10.61
N LEU A 150 6.37 13.05 -11.19
CA LEU A 150 6.17 11.68 -10.74
C LEU A 150 7.29 10.78 -11.20
N HIS A 151 7.71 9.92 -10.28
CA HIS A 151 8.65 8.84 -10.52
C HIS A 151 8.07 7.55 -9.96
N ILE A 152 8.43 6.41 -10.56
CA ILE A 152 8.08 5.07 -10.07
C ILE A 152 9.36 4.27 -9.88
N PHE A 153 9.40 3.46 -8.83
CA PHE A 153 10.45 2.48 -8.57
C PHE A 153 9.84 1.22 -7.92
N ASP A 154 10.61 0.13 -7.85
CA ASP A 154 10.21 -1.14 -7.22
C ASP A 154 10.18 -1.00 -5.69
N MET A 155 9.45 -1.86 -4.97
CA MET A 155 9.35 -1.82 -3.50
C MET A 155 10.70 -1.96 -2.76
N ASP A 156 11.76 -2.38 -3.45
CA ASP A 156 13.12 -2.45 -2.91
C ASP A 156 13.96 -1.19 -3.14
N GLY A 157 13.39 -0.12 -3.71
CA GLY A 157 14.10 1.14 -3.96
C GLY A 157 14.72 1.26 -5.37
N GLN A 158 14.72 0.19 -6.16
CA GLN A 158 15.46 0.12 -7.41
C GLN A 158 14.59 0.37 -8.65
N GLY A 159 15.23 0.55 -9.80
CA GLY A 159 14.52 0.68 -11.07
C GLY A 159 13.76 2.00 -11.22
N MET A 160 14.22 3.07 -10.57
CA MET A 160 13.58 4.38 -10.62
C MET A 160 13.51 4.93 -12.05
N ARG A 161 12.32 5.37 -12.45
CA ARG A 161 12.07 6.07 -13.72
C ARG A 161 11.08 7.21 -13.53
N GLN A 162 11.27 8.28 -14.29
CA GLN A 162 10.32 9.38 -14.37
C GLN A 162 9.08 8.96 -15.17
N VAL A 163 7.90 9.46 -14.79
CA VAL A 163 6.60 9.13 -15.37
C VAL A 163 5.97 10.34 -16.04
N THR A 164 6.00 11.49 -15.38
CA THR A 164 5.48 12.75 -15.91
C THR A 164 6.62 13.66 -16.34
N ASN A 165 6.35 14.53 -17.30
CA ASN A 165 7.22 15.64 -17.70
C ASN A 165 6.33 16.86 -17.94
N ASP A 166 5.47 17.15 -16.96
CA ASP A 166 4.44 18.17 -17.05
C ASP A 166 5.04 19.59 -16.94
N ARG A 167 6.30 19.69 -16.49
CA ARG A 167 7.06 20.94 -16.29
C ARG A 167 6.33 21.93 -15.39
N SER A 168 5.52 21.38 -14.48
CA SER A 168 4.67 22.12 -13.54
C SER A 168 4.65 21.39 -12.20
N ILE A 169 3.75 21.79 -11.30
CA ILE A 169 3.54 21.10 -10.02
C ILE A 169 2.73 19.83 -10.29
N VAL A 170 3.27 18.68 -9.89
CA VAL A 170 2.54 17.41 -9.78
C VAL A 170 2.52 16.94 -8.32
N VAL A 171 1.33 16.58 -7.82
CA VAL A 171 1.09 16.14 -6.44
C VAL A 171 -0.05 15.10 -6.37
N ASP A 172 -0.21 14.48 -5.19
CA ASP A 172 -1.31 13.57 -4.85
C ASP A 172 -1.54 12.44 -5.86
N ALA A 173 -0.47 11.75 -6.24
CA ALA A 173 -0.59 10.58 -7.12
C ALA A 173 -1.18 9.39 -6.36
N ARG A 174 -2.08 8.64 -7.01
CA ARG A 174 -2.69 7.41 -6.51
C ARG A 174 -2.78 6.41 -7.65
N TRP A 175 -2.51 5.13 -7.38
CA TRP A 175 -2.64 4.07 -8.37
C TRP A 175 -4.11 3.78 -8.68
N THR A 176 -4.38 3.42 -9.94
CA THR A 176 -5.63 2.75 -10.29
C THR A 176 -5.67 1.34 -9.67
N PRO A 177 -6.85 0.78 -9.35
CA PRO A 177 -6.95 -0.52 -8.68
C PRO A 177 -6.35 -1.70 -9.45
N ASP A 178 -6.21 -1.56 -10.77
CA ASP A 178 -5.56 -2.54 -11.64
C ASP A 178 -4.03 -2.43 -11.66
N GLY A 179 -3.46 -1.43 -10.97
CA GLY A 179 -2.03 -1.18 -10.88
C GLY A 179 -1.38 -0.69 -12.17
N LYS A 180 -2.16 -0.29 -13.18
CA LYS A 180 -1.60 0.08 -14.51
C LYS A 180 -1.31 1.57 -14.65
N ASN A 181 -2.13 2.42 -14.05
CA ASN A 181 -2.07 3.87 -14.21
C ASN A 181 -1.98 4.59 -12.86
N LEU A 182 -1.59 5.86 -12.92
CA LEU A 182 -1.65 6.79 -11.80
C LEU A 182 -2.66 7.89 -12.11
N VAL A 183 -3.55 8.16 -11.16
CA VAL A 183 -4.34 9.41 -11.09
C VAL A 183 -3.55 10.42 -10.27
N TYR A 184 -3.45 11.66 -10.74
CA TYR A 184 -2.62 12.68 -10.10
C TYR A 184 -3.15 14.09 -10.36
N THR A 185 -2.78 15.03 -9.50
CA THR A 185 -3.11 16.46 -9.68
C THR A 185 -1.96 17.17 -10.37
N SER A 186 -2.23 17.91 -11.44
CA SER A 186 -1.21 18.70 -12.16
C SER A 186 -1.68 20.11 -12.47
N TYR A 187 -0.74 21.05 -12.37
CA TYR A 187 -0.93 22.46 -12.66
C TYR A 187 -0.48 22.84 -14.08
N LYS A 188 -0.21 21.86 -14.97
CA LYS A 188 0.30 22.12 -16.34
C LYS A 188 -0.62 22.97 -17.22
N ARG A 189 -1.88 23.16 -16.83
CA ARG A 189 -2.85 24.03 -17.52
C ARG A 189 -3.06 25.39 -16.83
N GLY A 190 -2.18 25.76 -15.90
CA GLY A 190 -2.26 27.01 -15.12
C GLY A 190 -3.09 26.92 -13.84
N TYR A 191 -3.99 25.94 -13.74
CA TYR A 191 -4.82 25.64 -12.57
C TYR A 191 -4.83 24.12 -12.30
N PRO A 192 -5.11 23.67 -11.06
CA PRO A 192 -5.06 22.25 -10.72
C PRO A 192 -6.18 21.48 -11.41
N ASN A 193 -5.78 20.46 -12.17
CA ASN A 193 -6.66 19.49 -12.79
C ASN A 193 -6.22 18.08 -12.41
N VAL A 194 -7.17 17.14 -12.42
CA VAL A 194 -6.88 15.72 -12.17
C VAL A 194 -6.66 15.02 -13.49
N PHE A 195 -5.51 14.37 -13.64
CA PHE A 195 -5.10 13.61 -14.83
C PHE A 195 -4.92 12.13 -14.49
N MET A 196 -4.88 11.30 -15.53
CA MET A 196 -4.44 9.92 -15.45
C MET A 196 -3.27 9.71 -16.41
N THR A 197 -2.27 8.92 -16.00
CA THR A 197 -1.20 8.52 -16.93
C THR A 197 -1.77 7.75 -18.11
N GLY A 198 -1.23 7.98 -19.31
CA GLY A 198 -1.74 7.36 -20.55
C GLY A 198 -2.95 8.08 -21.15
N GLU A 199 -3.61 8.96 -20.41
CA GLU A 199 -4.75 9.74 -20.90
C GLU A 199 -4.32 11.14 -21.36
N SER A 200 -4.86 11.59 -22.50
CA SER A 200 -4.56 12.91 -23.06
C SER A 200 -5.41 14.04 -22.43
N LYS A 201 -6.61 13.71 -21.97
CA LYS A 201 -7.56 14.64 -21.36
C LYS A 201 -7.58 14.45 -19.83
N PRO A 202 -7.80 15.54 -19.06
CA PRO A 202 -7.97 15.42 -17.61
C PRO A 202 -9.23 14.61 -17.28
N LEU A 203 -9.18 13.85 -16.18
CA LEU A 203 -10.35 13.18 -15.60
C LEU A 203 -11.31 14.18 -14.95
N ALA A 204 -10.81 15.30 -14.42
CA ALA A 204 -11.62 16.38 -13.86
C ALA A 204 -10.98 17.74 -14.17
N ALA A 205 -11.79 18.64 -14.73
CA ALA A 205 -11.39 19.99 -15.14
C ALA A 205 -12.58 20.97 -15.09
N TYR A 206 -13.31 20.95 -13.99
CA TYR A 206 -14.39 21.89 -13.70
C TYR A 206 -13.81 23.27 -13.33
N GLY A 207 -14.66 24.30 -13.33
CA GLY A 207 -14.25 25.62 -12.83
C GLY A 207 -13.75 25.54 -11.38
N GLY A 208 -12.70 26.30 -11.05
CA GLY A 208 -12.06 26.27 -9.74
C GLY A 208 -11.02 25.15 -9.58
N MET A 209 -10.83 24.71 -8.34
CA MET A 209 -9.87 23.67 -7.96
C MET A 209 -10.40 22.28 -8.30
N ASN A 210 -9.56 21.42 -8.88
CA ASN A 210 -9.81 20.00 -9.06
C ASN A 210 -8.57 19.23 -8.56
N ALA A 211 -8.70 18.51 -7.45
CA ALA A 211 -7.54 17.90 -6.78
C ALA A 211 -7.83 16.51 -6.20
N SER A 212 -6.75 15.79 -5.91
CA SER A 212 -6.70 14.54 -5.12
C SER A 212 -7.70 13.47 -5.60
N GLY A 213 -7.54 13.00 -6.84
CA GLY A 213 -8.38 11.94 -7.41
C GLY A 213 -8.01 10.54 -6.91
N ALA A 214 -8.99 9.77 -6.45
CA ALA A 214 -8.83 8.37 -6.07
C ALA A 214 -9.89 7.49 -6.74
N VAL A 215 -9.46 6.48 -7.52
CA VAL A 215 -10.36 5.57 -8.23
C VAL A 215 -10.90 4.50 -7.27
N SER A 216 -12.20 4.21 -7.36
CA SER A 216 -12.87 3.19 -6.54
C SER A 216 -12.27 1.80 -6.78
N PRO A 217 -12.28 0.87 -5.80
CA PRO A 217 -11.69 -0.47 -5.97
C PRO A 217 -12.21 -1.26 -7.17
N ASP A 218 -13.45 -1.00 -7.60
CA ASP A 218 -14.06 -1.62 -8.78
C ASP A 218 -13.76 -0.91 -10.11
N GLY A 219 -13.01 0.20 -10.08
CA GLY A 219 -12.57 0.96 -11.25
C GLY A 219 -13.63 1.85 -11.89
N LYS A 220 -14.85 1.93 -11.34
CA LYS A 220 -15.98 2.57 -12.03
C LYS A 220 -16.21 4.04 -11.66
N SER A 221 -15.64 4.48 -10.55
CA SER A 221 -15.86 5.80 -9.99
C SER A 221 -14.55 6.41 -9.51
N MET A 222 -14.52 7.72 -9.34
CA MET A 222 -13.40 8.46 -8.77
C MET A 222 -13.92 9.42 -7.70
N ALA A 223 -13.42 9.28 -6.47
CA ALA A 223 -13.54 10.30 -5.45
C ALA A 223 -12.60 11.46 -5.80
N VAL A 224 -13.08 12.69 -5.70
CA VAL A 224 -12.32 13.88 -6.13
C VAL A 224 -12.77 15.11 -5.35
N ILE A 225 -11.83 16.01 -5.07
CA ILE A 225 -12.11 17.30 -4.45
C ILE A 225 -12.33 18.34 -5.54
N LEU A 226 -13.49 19.00 -5.53
CA LEU A 226 -13.83 20.06 -6.47
C LEU A 226 -14.29 21.31 -5.74
N SER A 227 -13.85 22.48 -6.18
CA SER A 227 -14.38 23.77 -5.70
C SER A 227 -15.38 24.42 -6.67
N LYS A 228 -15.93 23.62 -7.60
CA LYS A 228 -16.80 24.11 -8.68
C LYS A 228 -18.09 24.80 -8.23
N ASP A 229 -18.51 24.53 -7.00
CA ASP A 229 -19.74 25.05 -6.40
C ASP A 229 -19.43 25.96 -5.17
N GLY A 230 -18.22 26.53 -5.10
CA GLY A 230 -17.77 27.39 -3.99
C GLY A 230 -16.59 26.80 -3.24
N ASN A 231 -16.82 26.28 -2.02
CA ASN A 231 -15.78 25.65 -1.21
C ASN A 231 -15.30 24.32 -1.86
N PRO A 232 -14.05 23.88 -1.59
CA PRO A 232 -13.59 22.54 -1.92
C PRO A 232 -14.43 21.49 -1.20
N GLU A 233 -15.18 20.68 -1.97
CA GLU A 233 -16.06 19.65 -1.44
C GLU A 233 -15.67 18.28 -2.03
N LEU A 234 -16.06 17.20 -1.35
CA LEU A 234 -15.91 15.84 -1.84
C LEU A 234 -17.01 15.48 -2.84
N TYR A 235 -16.60 14.97 -3.99
CA TYR A 235 -17.49 14.44 -5.02
C TYR A 235 -17.09 13.01 -5.41
N VAL A 236 -18.05 12.28 -5.96
CA VAL A 236 -17.83 11.04 -6.69
C VAL A 236 -18.20 11.26 -8.15
N LYS A 237 -17.22 11.10 -9.04
CA LYS A 237 -17.38 11.16 -10.49
C LYS A 237 -17.44 9.75 -11.07
N SER A 238 -18.43 9.46 -11.90
CA SER A 238 -18.43 8.21 -12.67
C SER A 238 -17.36 8.26 -13.76
N LEU A 239 -16.63 7.15 -13.93
CA LEU A 239 -15.63 6.98 -14.99
C LEU A 239 -16.21 6.29 -16.24
N ARG A 240 -17.50 5.95 -16.24
CA ARG A 240 -18.19 5.47 -17.44
C ARG A 240 -18.41 6.62 -18.42
N PHE A 241 -18.46 6.31 -19.71
CA PHE A 241 -18.76 7.30 -20.75
C PHE A 241 -20.10 7.99 -20.48
N GLY A 242 -20.15 9.32 -20.56
CA GLY A 242 -21.33 10.13 -20.21
C GLY A 242 -21.64 10.18 -18.70
N GLY A 243 -20.76 9.65 -17.84
CA GLY A 243 -20.95 9.60 -16.40
C GLY A 243 -20.96 10.98 -15.73
N GLY A 244 -21.89 11.18 -14.81
CA GLY A 244 -22.03 12.41 -14.04
C GLY A 244 -21.09 12.52 -12.82
N VAL A 245 -21.26 13.61 -12.08
CA VAL A 245 -20.54 13.90 -10.83
C VAL A 245 -21.54 14.22 -9.71
N THR A 246 -21.41 13.55 -8.58
CA THR A 246 -22.29 13.69 -7.41
C THR A 246 -21.53 14.29 -6.25
N LYS A 247 -22.06 15.36 -5.66
CA LYS A 247 -21.51 15.98 -4.44
C LYS A 247 -21.89 15.16 -3.21
N LEU A 248 -20.92 14.80 -2.37
CA LEU A 248 -21.15 14.02 -1.14
C LEU A 248 -21.14 14.87 0.13
N THR A 249 -20.36 15.94 0.18
CA THR A 249 -20.28 16.85 1.33
C THR A 249 -20.94 18.19 1.02
N LYS A 250 -21.42 18.88 2.06
CA LYS A 250 -22.02 20.22 1.97
C LYS A 250 -21.57 21.04 3.17
N THR A 251 -20.30 21.40 3.17
CA THR A 251 -19.63 22.04 4.29
C THR A 251 -19.76 23.55 4.22
N ARG A 252 -20.52 24.10 5.18
CA ARG A 252 -20.77 25.55 5.27
C ARG A 252 -19.50 26.37 5.51
N ARG A 253 -18.58 25.84 6.30
CA ARG A 253 -17.29 26.44 6.64
C ARG A 253 -16.24 25.35 6.70
N GLY A 254 -15.19 25.47 5.90
CA GLY A 254 -14.11 24.51 5.81
C GLY A 254 -13.86 24.03 4.39
N ASN A 255 -12.90 23.12 4.26
CA ASN A 255 -12.41 22.54 3.04
C ASN A 255 -12.18 21.04 3.21
N GLU A 256 -12.43 20.32 2.12
CA GLU A 256 -12.28 18.90 2.02
C GLU A 256 -11.01 18.57 1.24
N ALA A 257 -10.27 17.55 1.67
CA ALA A 257 -9.01 17.17 1.05
C ALA A 257 -8.75 15.66 1.07
N SER A 258 -7.85 15.21 0.20
CA SER A 258 -7.19 13.89 0.23
C SER A 258 -8.14 12.69 0.44
N PRO A 259 -9.14 12.46 -0.43
CA PRO A 259 -10.03 11.32 -0.29
C PRO A 259 -9.33 9.99 -0.62
N CYS A 260 -9.69 8.91 0.07
CA CYS A 260 -9.31 7.55 -0.26
C CYS A 260 -10.48 6.57 0.00
N TRP A 261 -10.58 5.54 -0.82
CA TRP A 261 -11.67 4.56 -0.74
C TRP A 261 -11.39 3.47 0.28
N SER A 262 -12.43 3.02 0.98
CA SER A 262 -12.38 1.76 1.70
C SER A 262 -12.14 0.58 0.73
N PRO A 263 -11.52 -0.54 1.18
CA PRO A 263 -11.24 -1.68 0.31
C PRO A 263 -12.47 -2.32 -0.34
N ASP A 264 -13.63 -2.24 0.32
CA ASP A 264 -14.91 -2.71 -0.18
C ASP A 264 -15.61 -1.72 -1.12
N GLY A 265 -15.07 -0.50 -1.26
CA GLY A 265 -15.60 0.56 -2.09
C GLY A 265 -16.86 1.24 -1.55
N ASN A 266 -17.34 0.91 -0.36
CA ASN A 266 -18.61 1.45 0.16
C ASN A 266 -18.44 2.79 0.90
N HIS A 267 -17.23 3.11 1.36
CA HIS A 267 -16.94 4.30 2.13
C HIS A 267 -15.75 5.05 1.55
N ILE A 268 -15.69 6.35 1.86
CA ILE A 268 -14.57 7.22 1.50
C ILE A 268 -14.10 7.88 2.78
N ALA A 269 -12.82 7.71 3.11
CA ALA A 269 -12.15 8.52 4.11
C ALA A 269 -11.62 9.80 3.45
N PHE A 270 -11.67 10.92 4.16
CA PHE A 270 -11.22 12.21 3.66
C PHE A 270 -10.84 13.13 4.82
N VAL A 271 -10.14 14.21 4.50
CA VAL A 271 -9.81 15.27 5.46
C VAL A 271 -10.89 16.34 5.40
N SER A 272 -11.35 16.80 6.56
CA SER A 272 -12.17 18.02 6.67
C SER A 272 -11.67 18.88 7.82
N ASP A 273 -11.57 20.19 7.60
CA ASP A 273 -11.28 21.19 8.63
C ASP A 273 -12.54 21.88 9.18
N SER A 274 -13.73 21.37 8.85
CA SER A 274 -15.04 21.95 9.25
C SER A 274 -15.24 22.07 10.77
N SER A 275 -14.48 21.30 11.55
CA SER A 275 -14.40 21.39 13.01
C SER A 275 -13.28 22.33 13.52
N GLY A 276 -12.77 23.23 12.68
CA GLY A 276 -11.74 24.22 12.98
C GLY A 276 -10.29 23.78 12.71
N ARG A 277 -10.02 22.47 12.62
CA ARG A 277 -8.69 21.91 12.30
C ARG A 277 -8.86 20.68 11.41
N PRO A 278 -7.89 20.34 10.55
CA PRO A 278 -7.96 19.16 9.69
C PRO A 278 -8.06 17.86 10.50
N GLN A 279 -9.08 17.06 10.19
CA GLN A 279 -9.37 15.79 10.84
C GLN A 279 -9.81 14.76 9.80
N ILE A 280 -9.67 13.48 10.12
CA ILE A 280 -10.12 12.40 9.24
C ILE A 280 -11.61 12.14 9.49
N TYR A 281 -12.39 12.14 8.42
CA TYR A 281 -13.81 11.78 8.37
C TYR A 281 -14.03 10.60 7.44
N ILE A 282 -15.16 9.92 7.60
CA ILE A 282 -15.67 8.91 6.67
C ILE A 282 -17.09 9.25 6.24
N VAL A 283 -17.43 8.92 5.00
CA VAL A 283 -18.80 9.01 4.47
C VAL A 283 -19.08 7.82 3.56
N SER A 284 -20.34 7.41 3.43
CA SER A 284 -20.74 6.41 2.44
C SER A 284 -20.57 6.97 1.02
N LYS A 285 -20.24 6.10 0.07
CA LYS A 285 -20.16 6.44 -1.36
C LYS A 285 -21.47 7.00 -1.92
N ASP A 286 -22.59 6.63 -1.29
CA ASP A 286 -23.94 7.04 -1.67
C ASP A 286 -24.38 8.32 -0.93
N GLY A 287 -23.49 8.91 -0.13
CA GLY A 287 -23.72 10.13 0.64
C GLY A 287 -24.17 9.87 2.08
N GLY A 288 -24.83 10.87 2.68
CA GLY A 288 -25.21 10.86 4.10
C GLY A 288 -24.28 11.71 4.96
N THR A 289 -24.50 11.68 6.28
CA THR A 289 -23.75 12.51 7.23
C THR A 289 -22.32 11.98 7.42
N PRO A 290 -21.28 12.78 7.12
CA PRO A 290 -19.91 12.38 7.41
C PRO A 290 -19.66 12.19 8.91
N GLN A 291 -18.90 11.15 9.25
CA GLN A 291 -18.54 10.83 10.63
C GLN A 291 -17.06 11.14 10.87
N ARG A 292 -16.78 11.93 11.90
CA ARG A 292 -15.40 12.21 12.33
C ARG A 292 -14.80 10.98 12.99
N LEU A 293 -13.60 10.58 12.55
CA LEU A 293 -12.84 9.47 13.12
C LEU A 293 -11.79 9.90 14.14
N THR A 294 -11.05 10.97 13.85
CA THR A 294 -9.95 11.44 14.70
C THR A 294 -10.38 12.62 15.56
N SER A 295 -9.93 12.68 16.81
CA SER A 295 -10.15 13.83 17.71
C SER A 295 -8.88 14.36 18.37
N SER A 296 -7.86 13.51 18.51
CA SER A 296 -6.56 13.83 19.09
C SER A 296 -5.59 14.36 18.03
N GLY A 297 -4.55 15.08 18.48
CA GLY A 297 -3.56 15.70 17.59
C GLY A 297 -4.01 17.06 17.08
N THR A 298 -3.04 17.85 16.63
CA THR A 298 -3.26 19.21 16.17
C THR A 298 -3.70 19.29 14.70
N GLU A 299 -3.44 18.24 13.94
CA GLU A 299 -3.73 18.15 12.51
C GLU A 299 -3.66 16.69 12.11
N ASN A 300 -4.69 16.18 11.44
CA ASN A 300 -4.72 14.81 10.94
C ASN A 300 -5.06 14.83 9.44
N VAL A 301 -4.14 14.36 8.60
CA VAL A 301 -4.17 14.55 7.15
C VAL A 301 -3.66 13.32 6.40
N ALA A 302 -3.76 13.34 5.06
CA ALA A 302 -3.26 12.31 4.15
C ALA A 302 -3.68 10.87 4.53
N PRO A 303 -5.00 10.59 4.65
CA PRO A 303 -5.44 9.24 4.96
C PRO A 303 -5.19 8.28 3.79
N ASP A 304 -4.89 7.03 4.11
CA ASP A 304 -4.82 5.91 3.17
C ASP A 304 -5.46 4.66 3.78
N TRP A 305 -6.49 4.12 3.12
CA TRP A 305 -7.26 2.99 3.62
C TRP A 305 -6.71 1.68 3.06
N GLY A 306 -6.04 0.90 3.90
CA GLY A 306 -5.36 -0.32 3.51
C GLY A 306 -6.32 -1.50 3.34
N LYS A 307 -5.89 -2.51 2.57
CA LYS A 307 -6.63 -3.78 2.37
C LYS A 307 -6.86 -4.59 3.66
N ASN A 308 -6.15 -4.24 4.73
CA ASN A 308 -6.35 -4.75 6.08
C ASN A 308 -7.53 -4.08 6.82
N ASN A 309 -8.25 -3.15 6.17
CA ASN A 309 -9.35 -2.32 6.67
C ASN A 309 -8.96 -1.23 7.68
N TYR A 310 -7.67 -1.01 7.94
CA TYR A 310 -7.20 0.11 8.74
C TYR A 310 -6.92 1.33 7.87
N ILE A 311 -7.01 2.51 8.46
CA ILE A 311 -6.60 3.76 7.82
C ILE A 311 -5.27 4.16 8.44
N THR A 312 -4.24 4.38 7.61
CA THR A 312 -3.04 5.10 8.05
C THR A 312 -3.19 6.57 7.68
N PHE A 313 -2.64 7.47 8.49
CA PHE A 313 -2.72 8.91 8.27
C PHE A 313 -1.55 9.61 8.96
N CYS A 314 -1.29 10.84 8.54
CA CYS A 314 -0.31 11.70 9.18
C CYS A 314 -0.99 12.48 10.32
N THR A 315 -0.40 12.47 11.51
CA THR A 315 -0.86 13.23 12.68
C THR A 315 0.23 14.18 13.15
N ARG A 316 -0.14 15.43 13.42
CA ARG A 316 0.75 16.39 14.07
C ARG A 316 0.58 16.33 15.58
N SER A 317 1.66 16.01 16.28
CA SER A 317 1.70 15.93 17.74
C SER A 317 3.09 16.35 18.25
N GLY A 318 3.14 17.09 19.34
CA GLY A 318 4.42 17.59 19.88
C GLY A 318 5.25 18.44 18.91
N GLY A 319 4.58 19.11 17.95
CA GLY A 319 5.21 19.94 16.93
C GLY A 319 5.73 19.19 15.70
N ARG A 320 5.63 17.85 15.65
CA ARG A 320 6.11 17.00 14.55
C ARG A 320 4.99 16.24 13.87
N TYR A 321 5.18 15.93 12.60
CA TYR A 321 4.35 14.99 11.87
C TYR A 321 4.79 13.55 12.12
N ARG A 322 3.82 12.67 12.38
CA ARG A 322 4.02 11.27 12.70
C ARG A 322 3.02 10.42 11.92
N VAL A 323 3.35 9.17 11.68
CA VAL A 323 2.42 8.20 11.07
C VAL A 323 1.58 7.55 12.17
N ALA A 324 0.27 7.54 11.98
CA ALA A 324 -0.68 6.86 12.84
C ALA A 324 -1.54 5.88 12.06
N ILE A 325 -2.19 4.97 12.79
CA ILE A 325 -3.11 3.97 12.27
C ILE A 325 -4.37 4.00 13.12
N ILE A 326 -5.53 4.01 12.48
CA ILE A 326 -6.84 3.95 13.12
C ILE A 326 -7.67 2.80 12.55
N ASP A 327 -8.35 2.09 13.43
CA ASP A 327 -9.44 1.19 13.06
C ASP A 327 -10.73 2.03 12.90
N PRO A 328 -11.31 2.14 11.69
CA PRO A 328 -12.51 2.95 11.46
C PRO A 328 -13.75 2.41 12.20
N LYS A 329 -13.77 1.13 12.61
CA LYS A 329 -14.91 0.52 13.33
C LYS A 329 -14.83 0.79 14.82
N THR A 330 -13.68 0.53 15.43
CA THR A 330 -13.50 0.66 16.89
C THR A 330 -12.99 2.04 17.30
N ARG A 331 -12.49 2.83 16.35
CA ARG A 331 -11.77 4.11 16.56
C ARG A 331 -10.49 3.98 17.37
N SER A 332 -10.02 2.76 17.60
CA SER A 332 -8.73 2.49 18.22
C SER A 332 -7.62 3.08 17.36
N THR A 333 -6.79 3.92 17.95
CA THR A 333 -5.73 4.66 17.26
C THR A 333 -4.39 4.38 17.92
N ARG A 334 -3.35 4.18 17.11
CA ARG A 334 -1.96 4.12 17.60
C ARG A 334 -1.03 4.92 16.68
N VAL A 335 -0.06 5.60 17.28
CA VAL A 335 1.02 6.28 16.56
C VAL A 335 2.20 5.33 16.44
N LEU A 336 2.84 5.28 15.27
CA LEU A 336 4.03 4.46 15.07
C LEU A 336 5.25 5.10 15.75
N GLU A 337 6.04 4.25 16.40
CA GLU A 337 7.30 4.63 17.02
C GLU A 337 8.35 4.86 15.94
N THR A 338 8.94 6.05 15.95
CA THR A 338 9.95 6.49 14.98
C THR A 338 10.94 7.41 15.69
N ASP A 339 12.07 7.66 15.04
CA ASP A 339 13.02 8.68 15.49
C ASP A 339 12.45 10.11 15.37
N TRP A 340 13.24 11.09 15.83
CA TRP A 340 12.84 12.51 15.86
C TRP A 340 13.00 13.18 14.49
N ALA A 341 12.11 12.83 13.57
CA ALA A 341 11.95 13.42 12.25
C ALA A 341 10.46 13.63 11.94
N ASP A 342 10.16 14.38 10.89
CA ASP A 342 8.79 14.48 10.38
C ASP A 342 8.52 13.30 9.45
N TYR A 343 7.40 12.60 9.68
CA TYR A 343 6.93 11.50 8.86
C TYR A 343 5.55 11.83 8.28
N GLU A 344 5.48 11.91 6.96
CA GLU A 344 4.37 12.51 6.22
C GLU A 344 3.89 11.60 5.08
N ASP A 345 2.68 11.86 4.59
CA ASP A 345 2.06 11.17 3.44
C ASP A 345 2.15 9.64 3.48
N PRO A 346 1.65 8.96 4.54
CA PRO A 346 1.72 7.52 4.62
C PRO A 346 0.77 6.84 3.62
N CYS A 347 1.21 5.72 3.05
CA CYS A 347 0.39 4.81 2.27
C CYS A 347 0.70 3.35 2.60
N TRP A 348 -0.32 2.50 2.59
CA TRP A 348 -0.16 1.07 2.84
C TRP A 348 0.54 0.37 1.68
N ALA A 349 1.53 -0.46 2.02
CA ALA A 349 2.05 -1.46 1.11
C ALA A 349 0.98 -2.54 0.80
N PRO A 350 1.06 -3.25 -0.35
CA PRO A 350 0.04 -4.20 -0.79
C PRO A 350 -0.14 -5.43 0.12
N ASP A 351 0.78 -5.66 1.06
CA ASP A 351 0.69 -6.74 2.05
C ASP A 351 -0.23 -6.41 3.24
N GLY A 352 -0.59 -5.12 3.42
CA GLY A 352 -1.37 -4.66 4.56
C GLY A 352 -0.63 -4.74 5.90
N ARG A 353 0.69 -4.88 5.89
CA ARG A 353 1.57 -4.86 7.06
C ARG A 353 2.47 -3.63 7.05
N HIS A 354 3.07 -3.30 5.92
CA HIS A 354 4.03 -2.19 5.85
C HIS A 354 3.35 -0.90 5.39
N ILE A 355 3.96 0.23 5.78
CA ILE A 355 3.54 1.57 5.37
C ILE A 355 4.74 2.28 4.77
N VAL A 356 4.57 2.86 3.58
CA VAL A 356 5.57 3.72 2.95
C VAL A 356 5.20 5.18 3.22
N CYS A 357 6.19 5.99 3.60
CA CYS A 357 5.99 7.40 3.94
C CYS A 357 7.20 8.25 3.55
N SER A 358 7.03 9.56 3.55
CA SER A 358 8.13 10.52 3.44
C SER A 358 8.68 10.79 4.84
N ARG A 359 10.01 10.75 5.00
CA ARG A 359 10.71 11.18 6.21
C ARG A 359 11.53 12.42 5.90
N THR A 360 11.26 13.51 6.62
CA THR A 360 11.96 14.79 6.49
C THR A 360 12.84 15.05 7.71
N SER A 361 14.14 15.20 7.50
CA SER A 361 15.12 15.52 8.54
C SER A 361 16.22 16.41 7.95
N GLY A 362 16.62 17.47 8.66
CA GLY A 362 17.65 18.40 8.19
C GLY A 362 17.33 19.00 6.80
N TYR A 363 16.07 19.35 6.55
CA TYR A 363 15.56 19.88 5.26
C TYR A 363 15.69 18.93 4.06
N ARG A 364 15.92 17.63 4.29
CA ARG A 364 15.94 16.61 3.24
C ARG A 364 14.81 15.62 3.43
N SER A 365 14.11 15.31 2.34
CA SER A 365 12.98 14.37 2.35
C SER A 365 13.32 13.10 1.58
N SER A 366 13.13 11.95 2.21
CA SER A 366 13.43 10.63 1.66
C SER A 366 12.28 9.67 1.92
N ILE A 367 12.23 8.55 1.19
CA ILE A 367 11.14 7.58 1.32
C ILE A 367 11.54 6.44 2.24
N TYR A 368 10.69 6.14 3.22
CA TYR A 368 10.91 5.14 4.24
C TYR A 368 9.78 4.11 4.25
N LEU A 369 10.16 2.87 4.53
CA LEU A 369 9.28 1.76 4.86
C LEU A 369 9.22 1.63 6.38
N LEU A 370 8.00 1.68 6.92
CA LEU A 370 7.68 1.42 8.32
C LEU A 370 7.00 0.06 8.43
N ASP A 371 7.25 -0.65 9.53
CA ASP A 371 6.56 -1.88 9.86
C ASP A 371 5.59 -1.67 11.03
N THR A 372 4.36 -2.12 10.83
CA THR A 372 3.34 -2.10 11.88
C THR A 372 3.61 -3.06 13.02
N LEU A 373 4.53 -4.02 12.82
CA LEU A 373 5.04 -4.98 13.79
C LEU A 373 6.43 -4.60 14.35
N LYS A 374 6.79 -3.30 14.27
CA LYS A 374 7.94 -2.69 14.98
C LYS A 374 9.35 -3.06 14.49
N ASP A 375 9.49 -3.75 13.35
CA ASP A 375 10.80 -3.78 12.70
C ASP A 375 11.29 -2.34 12.43
N SER A 376 12.62 -2.14 12.51
CA SER A 376 13.21 -0.81 12.36
C SER A 376 12.88 -0.17 11.01
N PRO A 377 12.63 1.15 10.96
CA PRO A 377 12.39 1.86 9.71
C PRO A 377 13.53 1.66 8.68
N VAL A 378 13.16 1.45 7.42
CA VAL A 378 14.12 1.21 6.32
C VAL A 378 14.02 2.33 5.30
N ALA A 379 15.13 3.02 5.02
CA ALA A 379 15.20 3.94 3.89
C ALA A 379 15.13 3.15 2.57
N LEU A 380 14.18 3.48 1.71
CA LEU A 380 14.00 2.81 0.41
C LEU A 380 14.80 3.48 -0.70
N ILE A 381 14.99 4.79 -0.62
CA ILE A 381 15.79 5.54 -1.59
C ILE A 381 16.90 6.27 -0.84
N SER A 382 18.14 6.03 -1.26
CA SER A 382 19.33 6.77 -0.87
C SER A 382 19.89 7.46 -2.11
N GLY A 383 19.64 8.76 -2.28
CA GLY A 383 20.03 9.49 -3.48
C GLY A 383 19.86 10.99 -3.38
N SER A 384 20.34 11.71 -4.40
CA SER A 384 20.15 13.16 -4.52
C SER A 384 18.70 13.52 -4.86
N GLY A 385 18.28 14.72 -4.43
CA GLY A 385 16.90 15.21 -4.55
C GLY A 385 16.08 14.99 -3.28
N ASP A 386 14.87 15.53 -3.28
CA ASP A 386 13.88 15.34 -2.24
C ASP A 386 12.66 14.62 -2.81
N TRP A 387 12.13 13.68 -2.03
CA TRP A 387 11.10 12.75 -2.43
C TRP A 387 9.93 12.81 -1.46
N TYR A 388 8.71 12.91 -2.01
CA TYR A 388 7.49 13.18 -1.27
C TYR A 388 6.33 12.30 -1.75
N SER A 389 5.27 12.29 -0.94
CA SER A 389 3.93 11.80 -1.31
C SER A 389 3.95 10.41 -1.98
N PRO A 390 4.49 9.37 -1.30
CA PRO A 390 4.51 8.03 -1.85
C PRO A 390 3.09 7.49 -2.03
N ALA A 391 2.93 6.67 -3.07
CA ALA A 391 1.74 5.85 -3.29
C ALA A 391 2.18 4.45 -3.71
N CYS A 392 1.86 3.46 -2.89
CA CYS A 392 2.08 2.05 -3.20
C CYS A 392 1.04 1.53 -4.19
N SER A 393 1.48 0.67 -5.10
CA SER A 393 0.60 -0.07 -6.00
C SER A 393 -0.27 -1.06 -5.21
N PRO A 394 -1.48 -1.39 -5.70
CA PRO A 394 -2.40 -2.30 -5.02
C PRO A 394 -1.89 -3.75 -4.92
#